data_AF-A0A962QFE4-F1
#
_entry.id   AF-A0A962QFE4-F1
#
_cell.length_a   1.000
_cell.length_b   1.000
_cell.length_c   1.000
_cell.angle_alpha   90.00
_cell.angle_beta   90.00
_cell.angle_gamma   90.00
#
_symmetry.space_group_name_H-M   'P 1'
#
loop_
_entity.id
_entity.type
_entity.pdbx_description
1 polymer ?
#
loop_
_entity_poly.entity_id
_entity_poly.type
_entity_poly.pdbx_seq_one_letter_code
_entity_poly.pdbx_strand_id
1 'polypeptide(L)'
;LEQLRQYVAEAEPADSVEPVTALSAAVREVEGAGDVRSPINDARRALRNKTPDKAKALESLDEALQLYQQELAWRKQAKAELLVGVQDYEATIRNNIGLRQQPQLPREKALEIVSCTAAHRDISLNF
;
A
#
# COMPACT_ATOMS: atom_id res chain seq x y z
N LEU A 1 -8.92 -7.02 -15.62
CA LEU A 1 -8.75 -8.38 -15.05
C LEU A 1 -9.66 -9.38 -15.74
N GLU A 2 -10.98 -9.20 -15.70
CA GLU A 2 -11.95 -10.16 -16.26
C GLU A 2 -11.80 -10.38 -17.78
N GLN A 3 -11.63 -9.29 -18.54
CA GLN A 3 -11.32 -9.35 -19.98
C GLN A 3 -10.00 -10.09 -20.27
N LEU A 4 -8.99 -9.91 -19.42
CA LEU A 4 -7.69 -10.57 -19.59
C LEU A 4 -7.78 -12.06 -19.27
N ARG A 5 -8.59 -12.43 -18.28
CA ARG A 5 -8.88 -13.83 -17.95
C ARG A 5 -9.62 -14.54 -19.08
N GLN A 6 -10.57 -13.86 -19.75
CA GLN A 6 -11.22 -14.37 -20.96
C GLN A 6 -10.23 -14.53 -22.12
N TYR A 7 -9.39 -13.52 -22.37
CA TYR A 7 -8.34 -13.59 -23.38
C TYR A 7 -7.38 -14.76 -23.15
N VAL A 8 -6.91 -14.96 -21.91
CA VAL A 8 -6.03 -16.10 -21.55
C VAL A 8 -6.75 -17.44 -21.75
N ALA A 9 -8.08 -17.51 -21.62
CA ALA A 9 -8.83 -18.74 -21.85
C ALA A 9 -8.85 -19.13 -23.34
N GLU A 10 -8.83 -18.16 -24.25
CA GLU A 10 -8.94 -18.37 -25.70
C GLU A 10 -7.57 -18.43 -26.40
N ALA A 11 -6.63 -17.59 -25.99
CA ALA A 11 -5.32 -17.45 -26.62
C ALA A 11 -4.37 -18.63 -26.33
N GLU A 12 -3.32 -18.74 -27.15
CA GLU A 12 -2.20 -19.63 -26.86
C GLU A 12 -1.42 -19.15 -25.62
N PRO A 13 -0.82 -20.07 -24.83
CA PRO A 13 -0.14 -19.70 -23.60
C PRO A 13 1.02 -18.70 -23.80
N ALA A 14 1.73 -18.79 -24.92
CA ALA A 14 2.83 -17.88 -25.26
C ALA A 14 2.35 -16.44 -25.46
N ASP A 15 1.24 -16.24 -26.17
CA ASP A 15 0.67 -14.93 -26.47
C ASP A 15 0.02 -14.26 -25.25
N SER A 16 -0.19 -15.02 -24.18
CA SER A 16 -0.78 -14.55 -22.92
C SER A 16 0.24 -14.00 -21.92
N VAL A 17 1.54 -14.28 -22.10
CA VAL A 17 2.59 -13.89 -21.13
C VAL A 17 2.77 -12.37 -21.03
N GLU A 18 2.83 -11.68 -22.17
CA GLU A 18 3.01 -10.21 -22.19
C GLU A 18 1.80 -9.48 -21.59
N PRO A 19 0.54 -9.78 -21.98
CA PRO A 19 -0.63 -9.16 -21.37
C PRO A 19 -0.71 -9.35 -19.84
N VAL A 20 -0.43 -10.56 -19.35
CA VAL A 20 -0.43 -10.84 -17.90
C VAL A 20 0.71 -10.06 -17.20
N THR A 21 1.85 -9.90 -17.85
CA THR A 21 2.98 -9.10 -17.33
C THR A 21 2.60 -7.62 -17.22
N ALA A 22 2.00 -7.05 -18.27
CA ALA A 22 1.53 -5.68 -18.27
C ALA A 22 0.49 -5.42 -17.16
N LEU A 23 -0.43 -6.36 -16.96
CA LEU A 23 -1.39 -6.29 -15.86
C LEU A 23 -0.69 -6.28 -14.50
N SER A 24 0.27 -7.18 -14.27
CA SER A 24 1.02 -7.22 -13.00
C SER A 24 1.77 -5.91 -12.72
N ALA A 25 2.30 -5.27 -13.76
CA ALA A 25 2.94 -3.96 -13.66
C ALA A 25 1.92 -2.87 -13.30
N ALA A 26 0.75 -2.84 -13.93
CA ALA A 26 -0.30 -1.88 -13.58
C ALA A 26 -0.79 -2.02 -12.13
N VAL A 27 -0.96 -3.26 -11.64
CA VAL A 27 -1.36 -3.50 -10.24
C VAL A 27 -0.25 -3.09 -9.26
N ARG A 28 1.03 -3.17 -9.65
CA ARG A 28 2.15 -2.77 -8.81
C ARG A 28 2.12 -1.29 -8.41
N GLU A 29 1.62 -0.42 -9.28
CA GLU A 29 1.54 1.02 -9.01
C GLU A 29 0.53 1.38 -7.91
N VAL A 30 -0.33 0.42 -7.51
CA VAL A 30 -1.29 0.61 -6.44
C VAL A 30 -0.68 0.15 -5.11
N GLU A 31 -0.48 1.10 -4.20
CA GLU A 31 0.02 0.79 -2.86
C GLU A 31 -0.91 -0.19 -2.11
N GLY A 32 -0.26 -1.17 -1.48
CA GLY A 32 -0.93 -2.25 -0.76
C GLY A 32 -1.60 -3.31 -1.64
N ALA A 33 -1.50 -3.27 -2.98
CA ALA A 33 -2.13 -4.27 -3.87
C ALA A 33 -1.28 -5.54 -4.06
N GLY A 34 -0.41 -5.87 -3.10
CA GLY A 34 0.51 -6.99 -3.17
C GLY A 34 -0.20 -8.35 -3.31
N ASP A 35 -1.29 -8.52 -2.56
CA ASP A 35 -2.06 -9.75 -2.48
C ASP A 35 -2.80 -10.04 -3.79
N VAL A 36 -3.34 -9.02 -4.46
CA VAL A 36 -3.91 -9.15 -5.81
C VAL A 36 -2.83 -9.42 -6.86
N ARG A 37 -1.64 -8.81 -6.70
CA ARG A 37 -0.54 -8.94 -7.66
C ARG A 37 0.13 -10.31 -7.62
N SER A 38 0.16 -10.97 -6.47
CA SER A 38 0.79 -12.27 -6.29
C SER A 38 0.22 -13.37 -7.22
N PRO A 39 -1.10 -13.65 -7.21
CA PRO A 39 -1.68 -14.67 -8.08
C PRO A 39 -1.57 -14.31 -9.57
N ILE A 40 -1.56 -13.02 -9.94
CA ILE A 40 -1.25 -12.59 -11.33
C ILE A 40 0.18 -13.01 -11.74
N ASN A 41 1.15 -12.91 -10.81
CA ASN A 41 2.51 -13.37 -11.07
C ASN A 41 2.58 -14.89 -11.19
N ASP A 42 1.78 -15.63 -10.43
CA ASP A 42 1.72 -17.08 -10.50
C ASP A 42 1.07 -17.56 -11.80
N ALA A 43 0.02 -16.87 -12.27
CA ALA A 43 -0.55 -17.10 -13.60
C ALA A 43 0.52 -16.89 -14.70
N ARG A 44 1.29 -15.80 -14.63
CA ARG A 44 2.40 -15.54 -15.55
C ARG A 44 3.45 -16.66 -15.51
N ARG A 45 3.81 -17.15 -14.32
CA ARG A 45 4.79 -18.23 -14.14
C ARG A 45 4.28 -19.53 -14.76
N ALA A 46 3.01 -19.85 -14.59
CA ALA A 46 2.38 -21.04 -15.18
C ALA A 46 2.40 -21.01 -16.72
N LEU A 47 2.15 -19.84 -17.32
CA LEU A 47 2.19 -19.65 -18.78
C LEU A 47 3.61 -19.68 -19.37
N ARG A 48 4.61 -19.17 -18.64
CA ARG A 48 6.02 -19.10 -19.09
C ARG A 48 6.80 -20.41 -18.87
N ASN A 49 6.19 -21.42 -18.26
CA ASN A 49 6.89 -22.66 -17.97
C ASN A 49 7.25 -23.42 -19.25
N LYS A 50 8.27 -24.31 -19.19
CA LYS A 50 8.69 -25.14 -20.32
C LYS A 50 7.54 -25.98 -20.90
N THR A 51 6.63 -26.39 -20.03
CA THR A 51 5.31 -26.92 -20.38
C THR A 51 4.26 -25.97 -19.78
N PRO A 52 3.62 -25.12 -20.59
CA PRO A 52 2.63 -24.16 -20.09
C PRO A 52 1.43 -24.86 -19.45
N ASP A 53 1.04 -24.42 -18.25
CA ASP A 53 -0.15 -24.92 -17.54
C ASP A 53 -1.26 -23.86 -17.58
N LYS A 54 -2.13 -23.96 -18.58
CA LYS A 54 -3.22 -23.02 -18.81
C LYS A 54 -4.30 -23.12 -17.73
N ALA A 55 -4.57 -24.32 -17.22
CA ALA A 55 -5.57 -24.54 -16.17
C ALA A 55 -5.16 -23.82 -14.88
N LYS A 56 -3.91 -24.02 -14.46
CA LYS A 56 -3.35 -23.30 -13.30
C LYS A 56 -3.31 -21.79 -13.50
N ALA A 57 -3.00 -21.32 -14.71
CA ALA A 57 -3.00 -19.90 -15.00
C ALA A 57 -4.40 -19.27 -14.84
N LEU A 58 -5.45 -19.96 -15.31
CA LEU A 58 -6.83 -19.50 -15.15
C LEU A 58 -7.28 -19.52 -13.69
N GLU A 59 -6.93 -20.57 -12.94
CA GLU A 59 -7.21 -20.66 -11.50
C GLU A 59 -6.59 -19.50 -10.73
N SER A 60 -5.31 -19.20 -10.97
CA SER A 60 -4.65 -18.04 -10.35
C SER A 60 -5.26 -16.70 -10.78
N LEU A 61 -5.75 -16.57 -12.02
CA LEU A 61 -6.46 -15.35 -12.45
C LEU A 61 -7.84 -15.21 -11.79
N ASP A 62 -8.52 -16.33 -11.51
CA ASP A 62 -9.79 -16.35 -10.79
C ASP A 62 -9.58 -15.97 -9.31
N GLU A 63 -8.51 -16.46 -8.67
CA GLU A 63 -8.09 -16.03 -7.34
C GLU A 63 -7.79 -14.52 -7.30
N ALA A 64 -7.03 -14.01 -8.28
CA ALA A 64 -6.72 -12.59 -8.40
C ALA A 64 -7.99 -11.73 -8.52
N LEU A 65 -9.00 -12.21 -9.26
CA LEU A 65 -10.29 -11.55 -9.41
C LEU A 65 -11.06 -11.50 -8.10
N GLN A 66 -11.09 -12.59 -7.34
CA GLN A 66 -11.75 -12.65 -6.03
C GLN A 66 -11.12 -11.66 -5.05
N LEU A 67 -9.79 -11.67 -4.93
CA LEU A 67 -9.06 -10.74 -4.05
C LEU A 67 -9.26 -9.28 -4.48
N TYR A 68 -9.25 -9.02 -5.78
CA TYR A 68 -9.51 -7.68 -6.31
C TYR A 68 -10.90 -7.15 -5.92
N GLN A 69 -11.93 -7.99 -6.00
CA GLN A 69 -13.29 -7.61 -5.59
C GLN A 69 -13.39 -7.35 -4.09
N GLN A 70 -12.75 -8.20 -3.27
CA GLN A 70 -12.68 -8.02 -1.82
C GLN A 70 -11.97 -6.72 -1.45
N GLU A 71 -10.81 -6.44 -2.07
CA GLU A 71 -10.08 -5.19 -1.87
C GLU A 71 -10.89 -3.97 -2.28
N LEU A 72 -11.60 -4.03 -3.42
CA LEU A 72 -12.46 -2.92 -3.86
C LEU A 72 -13.58 -2.64 -2.86
N ALA A 73 -14.24 -3.69 -2.36
CA ALA A 73 -15.30 -3.55 -1.35
C ALA A 73 -14.75 -2.94 -0.07
N TRP A 74 -13.64 -3.48 0.44
CA TRP A 74 -12.96 -2.99 1.62
C TRP A 74 -12.52 -1.53 1.49
N ARG A 75 -11.84 -1.16 0.41
CA ARG A 75 -11.35 0.22 0.19
C ARG A 75 -12.49 1.22 0.06
N LYS A 76 -13.62 0.83 -0.54
CA LYS A 76 -14.84 1.68 -0.60
C LYS A 76 -15.41 1.90 0.80
N GLN A 77 -15.56 0.84 1.59
CA GLN A 77 -16.07 0.94 2.96
C GLN A 77 -15.12 1.75 3.86
N ALA A 78 -13.82 1.45 3.84
CA ALA A 78 -12.81 2.16 4.61
C ALA A 78 -12.75 3.66 4.25
N LYS A 79 -12.94 4.01 2.96
CA LYS A 79 -13.04 5.41 2.55
C LYS A 79 -14.24 6.12 3.18
N ALA A 80 -15.38 5.45 3.31
CA ALA A 80 -16.59 6.04 3.88
C ALA A 80 -16.55 6.08 5.41
N GLU A 81 -16.06 5.03 6.05
CA GLU A 81 -16.18 4.83 7.50
C GLU A 81 -14.94 5.27 8.28
N LEU A 82 -13.75 5.12 7.72
CA LEU A 82 -12.49 5.28 8.45
C LEU A 82 -11.69 6.51 8.02
N LEU A 83 -11.74 6.90 6.74
CA LEU A 83 -10.85 7.93 6.20
C LEU A 83 -10.90 9.24 6.97
N VAL A 84 -12.11 9.74 7.25
CA VAL A 84 -12.30 11.01 7.99
C VAL A 84 -11.73 10.89 9.40
N GLY A 85 -12.10 9.84 10.14
CA GLY A 85 -11.61 9.65 11.51
C GLY A 85 -10.09 9.46 11.60
N VAL A 86 -9.48 8.77 10.63
CA VAL A 86 -8.02 8.61 10.56
C VAL A 86 -7.34 9.94 10.25
N GLN A 87 -7.89 10.76 9.35
CA GLN A 87 -7.35 12.08 9.03
C GLN A 87 -7.45 13.04 10.22
N ASP A 88 -8.60 13.05 10.91
CA ASP A 88 -8.81 13.88 12.10
C ASP A 88 -7.87 13.48 13.24
N TYR A 89 -7.71 12.18 13.45
CA TYR A 89 -6.78 11.65 14.43
C TYR A 89 -5.34 12.04 14.09
N GLU A 90 -4.89 11.80 12.86
CA GLU A 90 -3.54 12.16 12.38
C GLU A 90 -3.27 13.65 12.57
N ALA A 91 -4.20 14.52 12.16
CA ALA A 91 -4.08 15.97 12.33
C ALA A 91 -3.95 16.37 13.81
N THR A 92 -4.71 15.72 14.70
CA THR A 92 -4.67 15.98 16.15
C THR A 92 -3.35 15.56 16.77
N ILE A 93 -2.78 14.42 16.35
CA ILE A 93 -1.57 13.88 16.98
C ILE A 93 -0.26 14.34 16.35
N ARG A 94 -0.28 14.82 15.09
CA ARG A 94 0.91 15.16 14.30
C ARG A 94 1.91 16.03 15.04
N ASN A 95 1.44 16.98 15.85
CA ASN A 95 2.29 17.95 16.57
C ASN A 95 2.45 17.63 18.07
N ASN A 96 1.88 16.53 18.55
CA ASN A 96 1.82 16.20 19.97
C ASN A 96 2.57 14.91 20.29
N ILE A 97 2.48 13.89 19.43
CA ILE A 97 3.14 12.60 19.64
C ILE A 97 4.48 12.57 18.92
N GLY A 98 5.50 12.03 19.59
CA GLY A 98 6.81 11.81 18.98
C GLY A 98 7.61 13.09 18.73
N LEU A 99 7.31 14.22 19.39
CA LEU A 99 7.99 15.51 19.24
C LEU A 99 9.53 15.43 19.20
N ARG A 100 10.14 14.54 20.00
CA ARG A 100 11.61 14.35 20.02
C ARG A 100 12.17 13.64 18.77
N GLN A 101 11.33 12.89 18.06
CA GLN A 101 11.66 12.17 16.84
C GLN A 101 11.25 12.94 15.59
N GLN A 102 10.56 14.08 15.73
CA GLN A 102 10.23 14.93 14.60
C GLN A 102 11.49 15.63 14.08
N PRO A 103 11.68 15.73 12.74
CA PRO A 103 12.86 16.38 12.16
C PRO A 103 12.94 17.86 12.52
N GLN A 104 11.80 18.50 12.80
CA GLN A 104 11.71 19.86 13.28
C GLN A 104 10.55 20.00 14.26
N LEU A 105 10.77 20.73 15.35
CA LEU A 105 9.73 21.00 16.34
C LEU A 105 8.75 22.05 15.80
N PRO A 106 7.43 21.86 15.93
CA PRO A 106 6.46 22.88 15.58
C PRO A 106 6.71 24.18 16.35
N ARG A 107 6.64 25.33 15.65
CA ARG A 107 6.97 26.64 16.22
C ARG A 107 6.23 26.93 17.52
N GLU A 108 4.95 26.62 17.57
CA GLU A 108 4.10 26.83 18.76
C GLU A 108 4.62 26.05 19.97
N LYS A 109 4.94 24.76 19.79
CA LYS A 109 5.55 23.92 20.82
C LYS A 109 6.95 24.36 21.21
N ALA A 110 7.71 24.91 20.27
CA ALA A 110 9.04 25.46 20.56
C ALA A 110 8.92 26.68 21.48
N LEU A 111 7.96 27.57 21.21
CA LEU A 111 7.71 28.75 22.04
C LEU A 111 7.23 28.38 23.45
N GLU A 112 6.36 27.38 23.58
CA GLU A 112 5.95 26.82 24.88
C GLU A 112 7.18 26.35 25.68
N ILE A 113 8.04 25.52 25.07
CA ILE A 113 9.26 25.01 25.73
C ILE A 113 10.20 26.15 26.13
N VAL A 114 10.47 27.09 25.22
CA VAL A 114 11.35 28.24 25.48
C VAL A 114 10.85 29.05 26.67
N SER A 115 9.54 29.26 26.79
CA SER A 115 8.96 29.96 27.94
C SER A 115 9.27 29.24 29.27
N CYS A 116 9.29 27.90 29.26
CA CYS A 116 9.62 27.10 30.45
C CYS A 116 11.12 27.07 30.76
N THR A 117 11.99 27.16 29.74
CA THR A 117 13.45 27.04 29.91
C THR A 117 14.19 28.38 29.95
N ALA A 118 13.52 29.50 29.71
CA ALA A 118 14.12 30.84 29.67
C ALA A 118 14.53 31.41 31.04
N ALA A 119 14.27 30.71 32.14
CA ALA A 119 14.71 31.13 33.46
C ALA A 119 16.24 30.99 33.60
N HIS A 120 16.88 31.98 34.22
CA HIS A 120 18.32 31.98 34.49
C HIS A 120 18.68 30.78 35.38
N ARG A 121 19.52 29.88 34.88
CA ARG A 121 20.15 28.84 35.71
C ARG A 121 21.54 29.30 36.10
N ASP A 122 21.72 29.53 37.39
CA ASP A 122 23.04 29.82 37.94
C ASP A 122 23.90 28.55 37.92
N ILE A 123 24.88 28.52 37.02
CA ILE A 123 25.83 27.42 36.83
C ILE A 123 27.15 27.65 37.57
N SER A 124 27.24 28.69 38.40
CA SER A 124 28.48 29.17 39.03
C SER A 124 29.05 28.29 40.14
N LEU A 125 28.46 27.13 40.47
CA LEU A 125 28.91 26.29 41.59
C LEU A 125 29.23 24.82 41.22
N ASN A 126 29.28 24.47 39.94
CA ASN A 126 29.77 23.15 39.50
C ASN A 126 31.18 23.27 38.92
N PHE A 127 32.17 23.30 39.80
CA PHE A 127 33.59 23.12 39.49
C PHE A 127 34.12 21.90 40.24
#